data_AF-A0A2G5UAP2-F1
#
_entry.id   AF-A0A2G5UAP2-F1
#
_cell.length_a   1.000
_cell.length_b   1.000
_cell.length_c   1.000
_cell.angle_alpha   90.00
_cell.angle_beta   90.00
_cell.angle_gamma   90.00
#
_symmetry.space_group_name_H-M   'P 1'
#
loop_
_entity.id
_entity.type
_entity.pdbx_description
1 polymer ?
#
loop_
_entity_poly.entity_id
_entity_poly.type
_entity_poly.pdbx_seq_one_letter_code
_entity_poly.pdbx_strand_id
1 'polypeptide(L)'
;MSSGPLTPQEIAAGSSYPQPVIVPLDFIEEQTQGARDHMEMDNSGLYIMSKAVEQFMRQLMRQTTENGARELEYDGLARFIANSEFAALKDFFPERIEFGKLMAHLYPADPGNQTTSSNSNS
;
A
#
# COMPACT_ATOMS: atom_id res chain seq x y z
N MET A 1 -25.49 11.70 28.05
CA MET A 1 -24.25 11.41 27.32
C MET A 1 -24.47 11.90 25.90
N SER A 2 -23.74 12.95 25.50
CA SER A 2 -24.03 13.73 24.29
C SER A 2 -23.49 12.99 23.06
N SER A 3 -24.40 12.56 22.18
CA SER A 3 -24.10 11.93 20.89
C SER A 3 -24.21 12.97 19.77
N GLY A 4 -23.31 13.95 19.78
CA GLY A 4 -23.20 14.98 18.74
C GLY A 4 -21.78 15.06 18.20
N PRO A 5 -21.59 15.61 16.99
CA PRO A 5 -20.25 15.88 16.45
C PRO A 5 -19.48 16.79 17.40
N LEU A 6 -18.19 16.49 17.58
CA LEU A 6 -17.30 17.22 18.48
C LEU A 6 -17.27 18.70 18.10
N THR A 7 -17.50 19.56 19.07
CA THR A 7 -17.47 21.00 18.87
C THR A 7 -16.02 21.50 18.77
N PRO A 8 -15.73 22.58 18.03
CA PRO A 8 -14.38 23.14 17.90
C PRO A 8 -13.71 23.47 19.24
N GLN A 9 -14.50 23.75 20.28
CA GLN A 9 -14.04 24.06 21.63
C GLN A 9 -13.61 22.80 22.41
N GLU A 10 -14.22 21.64 22.14
CA GLU A 10 -13.80 20.33 22.66
C GLU A 10 -12.51 19.86 22.01
N ILE A 11 -12.26 20.27 20.76
CA ILE A 11 -10.98 20.04 20.06
C ILE A 11 -9.87 20.93 20.66
N ALA A 12 -10.18 22.20 20.96
CA ALA A 12 -9.17 23.18 21.40
C ALA A 12 -8.68 23.01 22.85
N ALA A 13 -9.43 22.32 23.73
CA ALA A 13 -9.13 22.26 25.16
C ALA A 13 -8.08 21.19 25.57
N GLY A 14 -7.53 20.44 24.62
CA GLY A 14 -6.53 19.39 24.92
C GLY A 14 -5.68 18.92 23.74
N SER A 15 -5.70 19.62 22.61
CA SER A 15 -5.10 19.19 21.33
C SER A 15 -3.58 19.30 21.29
N SER A 16 -2.89 18.51 22.12
CA SER A 16 -1.67 17.87 21.65
C SER A 16 -2.11 16.63 20.87
N TYR A 17 -2.40 16.76 19.57
CA TYR A 17 -2.63 15.58 18.74
C TYR A 17 -1.48 14.59 18.98
N PRO A 18 -1.73 13.27 19.08
CA PRO A 18 -0.69 12.31 19.39
C PRO A 18 0.44 12.43 18.36
N GLN A 19 1.57 12.95 18.84
CA GLN A 19 2.80 13.13 18.09
C GLN A 19 3.44 11.75 17.86
N PRO A 20 4.03 11.50 16.68
CA PRO A 20 4.16 12.38 15.52
C PRO A 20 3.05 12.18 14.46
N VAL A 21 2.68 13.28 13.80
CA VAL A 21 1.95 13.24 12.53
C VAL A 21 2.98 12.96 11.44
N ILE A 22 2.93 11.76 10.84
CA ILE A 22 3.93 11.33 9.86
C ILE A 22 3.63 11.91 8.47
N VAL A 23 2.35 12.06 8.13
CA VAL A 23 1.89 12.67 6.88
C VAL A 23 1.45 14.10 7.17
N PRO A 24 2.17 15.14 6.70
CA PRO A 24 1.84 16.54 6.98
C PRO A 24 0.42 16.93 6.55
N LEU A 25 -0.25 17.79 7.32
CA LEU A 25 -1.62 18.22 6.99
C LEU A 25 -1.66 19.08 5.73
N ASP A 26 -0.68 19.97 5.54
CA ASP A 26 -0.54 20.82 4.36
C ASP A 26 -0.44 19.98 3.07
N PHE A 27 0.21 18.80 3.14
CA PHE A 27 0.26 17.86 2.02
C PHE A 27 -1.13 17.31 1.68
N ILE A 28 -1.93 16.93 2.69
CA ILE A 28 -3.30 16.46 2.47
C ILE A 28 -4.15 17.58 1.87
N GLU A 29 -4.04 18.79 2.41
CA GLU A 29 -4.78 19.96 1.92
C GLU A 29 -4.48 20.22 0.43
N GLU A 30 -3.20 20.28 0.04
CA GLU A 30 -2.78 20.47 -1.36
C GLU A 30 -3.34 19.37 -2.29
N GLN A 31 -3.26 18.10 -1.88
CA GLN A 31 -3.79 16.98 -2.68
C GLN A 31 -5.32 17.02 -2.83
N THR A 32 -6.04 17.49 -1.80
CA THR A 32 -7.50 17.62 -1.85
C THR A 32 -7.97 18.84 -2.65
N GLN A 33 -7.22 19.95 -2.64
CA GLN A 33 -7.53 21.13 -3.45
C GLN A 33 -7.31 20.88 -4.96
N GLY A 34 -6.32 20.05 -5.31
CA GLY A 34 -6.07 19.64 -6.70
C GLY A 34 -7.09 18.67 -7.28
N ALA A 35 -7.95 18.06 -6.45
CA ALA A 35 -9.04 17.21 -6.92
C ALA A 35 -10.12 18.07 -7.61
N ARG A 36 -10.70 17.54 -8.70
CA ARG A 36 -11.72 18.24 -9.52
C ARG A 36 -12.94 18.71 -8.72
N ASP A 37 -13.19 18.08 -7.58
CA ASP A 37 -14.23 18.44 -6.63
C ASP A 37 -13.54 19.06 -5.42
N HIS A 38 -13.51 20.39 -5.34
CA HIS A 38 -13.00 21.10 -4.17
C HIS A 38 -13.77 20.60 -2.92
N MET A 39 -13.09 19.81 -2.11
CA MET A 39 -13.65 19.28 -0.88
C MET A 39 -13.21 20.22 0.25
N GLU A 40 -14.12 21.09 0.71
CA GLU A 40 -13.87 21.87 1.91
C GLU A 40 -13.82 20.91 3.11
N MET A 41 -12.61 20.64 3.59
CA MET A 41 -12.36 19.87 4.81
C MET A 41 -11.92 20.79 5.93
N ASP A 42 -12.47 20.57 7.12
CA ASP A 42 -11.98 21.20 8.32
C ASP A 42 -10.69 20.52 8.82
N ASN A 43 -10.06 21.10 9.84
CA ASN A 43 -8.83 20.54 10.42
C ASN A 43 -9.00 19.10 10.92
N SER A 44 -10.20 18.72 11.34
CA SER A 44 -10.49 17.35 11.80
C SER A 44 -10.48 16.36 10.61
N GLY A 45 -11.09 16.75 9.48
CA GLY A 45 -11.03 16.01 8.22
C GLY A 45 -9.61 15.81 7.71
N LEU A 46 -8.79 16.87 7.69
CA LEU A 46 -7.37 16.79 7.30
C LEU A 46 -6.59 15.81 8.18
N TYR A 47 -6.82 15.84 9.49
CA TYR A 47 -6.16 14.94 10.44
C TYR A 47 -6.55 13.47 10.22
N ILE A 48 -7.85 13.19 10.01
CA ILE A 48 -8.35 11.84 9.73
C ILE A 48 -7.71 11.30 8.44
N MET A 49 -7.65 12.11 7.39
CA MET A 49 -7.02 11.73 6.13
C MET A 49 -5.53 11.47 6.28
N SER A 50 -4.80 12.33 7.00
CA SER A 50 -3.39 12.11 7.32
C SER A 50 -3.16 10.75 8.01
N LYS A 51 -3.98 10.41 9.01
CA LYS A 51 -3.89 9.11 9.70
C LYS A 51 -4.33 7.95 8.83
N ALA A 52 -5.33 8.11 7.98
CA ALA A 52 -5.73 7.08 7.02
C ALA A 52 -4.61 6.76 6.04
N VAL A 53 -3.97 7.78 5.46
CA VAL A 53 -2.80 7.62 4.59
C VAL A 53 -1.64 6.95 5.33
N GLU A 54 -1.36 7.36 6.57
CA GLU A 54 -0.33 6.73 7.40
C GLU A 54 -0.61 5.23 7.61
N GLN A 55 -1.84 4.87 8.00
CA GLN A 55 -2.21 3.47 8.24
C GLN A 55 -2.19 2.64 6.95
N PHE A 56 -2.67 3.20 5.84
CA PHE A 56 -2.58 2.57 4.53
C PHE A 56 -1.12 2.25 4.18
N MET A 57 -0.22 3.23 4.27
CA MET A 57 1.20 3.05 3.98
C MET A 57 1.84 1.99 4.90
N ARG A 58 1.50 1.98 6.19
CA ARG A 58 1.99 0.96 7.14
C ARG A 58 1.50 -0.43 6.78
N GLN A 59 0.20 -0.59 6.47
CA GLN A 59 -0.38 -1.87 6.08
C GLN A 59 0.26 -2.38 4.79
N LEU A 60 0.40 -1.51 3.79
CA LEU A 60 1.06 -1.81 2.52
C LEU A 60 2.48 -2.33 2.76
N MET A 61 3.31 -1.52 3.44
CA MET A 61 4.70 -1.89 3.74
C MET A 61 4.79 -3.19 4.52
N ARG A 62 3.96 -3.38 5.54
CA ARG A 62 3.96 -4.58 6.37
C ARG A 62 3.66 -5.84 5.57
N GLN A 63 2.67 -5.79 4.68
CA GLN A 63 2.24 -6.96 3.91
C GLN A 63 3.21 -7.29 2.78
N THR A 64 3.75 -6.27 2.10
CA THR A 64 4.66 -6.49 0.96
C THR A 64 6.06 -6.93 1.38
N THR A 65 6.48 -6.58 2.60
CA THR A 65 7.81 -6.93 3.16
C THR A 65 7.78 -8.09 4.15
N GLU A 66 6.63 -8.72 4.37
CA GLU A 66 6.43 -9.74 5.40
C GLU A 66 6.90 -9.27 6.80
N ASN A 67 6.42 -8.10 7.22
CA ASN A 67 6.86 -7.40 8.44
C ASN A 67 8.34 -7.02 8.45
N GLY A 68 8.93 -6.72 7.29
CA GLY A 68 10.34 -6.35 7.14
C GLY A 68 11.30 -7.53 7.03
N ALA A 69 10.78 -8.77 6.87
CA ALA A 69 11.62 -9.94 6.62
C ALA A 69 12.20 -9.98 5.19
N ARG A 70 11.59 -9.24 4.26
CA ARG A 70 12.04 -9.10 2.87
C ARG A 70 12.11 -7.63 2.47
N GLU A 71 12.93 -7.35 1.47
CA GLU A 71 12.97 -6.02 0.87
C GLU A 71 11.67 -5.69 0.14
N LEU A 72 11.37 -4.40 0.00
CA LEU A 72 10.20 -3.96 -0.74
C LEU A 72 10.44 -4.09 -2.23
N GLU A 73 9.72 -5.00 -2.87
CA GLU A 73 9.76 -5.20 -4.32
C GLU A 73 8.48 -4.67 -4.98
N TYR A 74 8.63 -4.08 -6.18
CA TYR A 74 7.49 -3.56 -6.94
C TYR A 74 6.46 -4.64 -7.25
N ASP A 75 6.90 -5.83 -7.64
CA ASP A 75 5.99 -6.93 -8.01
C ASP A 75 5.25 -7.49 -6.80
N GLY A 76 5.90 -7.51 -5.62
CA GLY A 76 5.24 -7.82 -4.35
C GLY A 76 4.17 -6.79 -3.99
N LEU A 77 4.46 -5.50 -4.20
CA LEU A 77 3.51 -4.41 -4.00
C LEU A 77 2.32 -4.47 -4.97
N ALA A 78 2.58 -4.61 -6.27
CA ALA A 78 1.54 -4.70 -7.30
C ALA A 78 0.62 -5.91 -7.04
N ARG A 79 1.20 -7.07 -6.69
CA ARG A 79 0.44 -8.27 -6.35
C ARG A 79 -0.41 -8.08 -5.09
N PHE A 80 0.12 -7.46 -4.04
CA PHE A 80 -0.67 -7.19 -2.85
C PHE A 80 -1.86 -6.26 -3.16
N ILE A 81 -1.64 -5.17 -3.89
CA ILE A 81 -2.70 -4.24 -4.29
C ILE A 81 -3.76 -4.97 -5.11
N ALA A 82 -3.36 -5.78 -6.09
CA ALA A 82 -4.28 -6.52 -6.94
C ALA A 82 -5.14 -7.57 -6.20
N ASN A 83 -4.67 -8.09 -5.06
CA ASN A 83 -5.31 -9.18 -4.30
C ASN A 83 -5.83 -8.74 -2.91
N SER A 84 -5.99 -7.44 -2.67
CA SER A 84 -6.46 -6.89 -1.40
C SER A 84 -7.72 -6.04 -1.58
N GLU A 85 -8.21 -5.47 -0.49
CA GLU A 85 -9.29 -4.46 -0.49
C GLU A 85 -8.94 -3.21 -1.33
N PHE A 86 -7.67 -3.04 -1.69
CA PHE A 86 -7.16 -1.93 -2.50
C PHE A 86 -7.14 -2.21 -4.01
N ALA A 87 -7.84 -3.25 -4.50
CA ALA A 87 -7.85 -3.64 -5.92
C ALA A 87 -8.25 -2.50 -6.88
N ALA A 88 -9.00 -1.51 -6.41
CA ALA A 88 -9.32 -0.30 -7.19
C ALA A 88 -8.07 0.52 -7.59
N LEU A 89 -6.93 0.33 -6.91
CA LEU A 89 -5.67 0.99 -7.20
C LEU A 89 -4.80 0.23 -8.22
N LYS A 90 -5.25 -0.94 -8.71
CA LYS A 90 -4.45 -1.81 -9.59
C LYS A 90 -3.93 -1.08 -10.84
N ASP A 91 -4.71 -0.18 -11.43
CA ASP A 91 -4.32 0.53 -12.66
C ASP A 91 -3.17 1.53 -12.42
N PHE A 92 -2.99 1.99 -11.17
CA PHE A 92 -1.84 2.80 -10.78
C PHE A 92 -0.59 1.95 -10.49
N PHE A 93 -0.78 0.67 -10.17
CA PHE A 93 0.28 -0.28 -9.83
C PHE A 93 0.14 -1.59 -10.62
N PRO A 94 0.29 -1.55 -11.96
CA PRO A 94 0.09 -2.72 -12.78
C PRO A 94 1.16 -3.79 -12.50
N GLU A 95 0.74 -5.05 -12.37
CA GLU A 95 1.68 -6.17 -12.30
C GLU A 95 2.53 -6.22 -13.57
N ARG A 96 3.87 -6.27 -13.40
CA ARG A 96 4.78 -6.41 -14.54
C ARG A 96 4.75 -7.87 -15.00
N ILE A 97 4.63 -8.06 -16.31
CA ILE A 97 4.85 -9.39 -16.89
C ILE A 97 6.37 -9.63 -16.87
N GLU A 98 6.83 -10.48 -15.95
CA GLU A 98 8.20 -10.98 -16.00
C GLU A 98 8.39 -11.81 -17.27
N PHE A 99 9.32 -11.39 -18.13
CA PHE A 99 9.66 -12.09 -19.36
C PHE A 99 9.98 -13.57 -19.14
N GLY A 100 10.59 -13.92 -18.00
CA GLY A 100 10.86 -15.31 -17.61
C GLY A 100 9.59 -16.13 -17.34
N LYS A 101 8.56 -15.55 -16.71
CA LYS A 101 7.26 -16.21 -16.49
C LYS A 101 6.50 -16.37 -17.80
N LEU A 102 6.56 -15.37 -18.67
CA LEU A 102 5.98 -15.46 -20.01
C LEU A 102 6.68 -16.55 -20.84
N MET A 103 8.01 -16.61 -20.80
CA MET A 103 8.78 -17.65 -21.49
C MET A 103 8.53 -19.04 -20.92
N ALA A 104 8.41 -19.19 -19.60
CA ALA A 104 8.04 -20.47 -18.97
C ALA A 104 6.60 -20.90 -19.31
N HIS A 105 5.70 -19.95 -19.57
CA HIS A 105 4.34 -20.24 -20.00
C HIS A 105 4.26 -20.60 -21.49
N LEU A 106 5.05 -19.93 -22.34
CA LEU A 106 5.14 -20.19 -23.78
C LEU A 106 5.96 -21.44 -24.10
N TYR A 107 6.96 -21.73 -23.27
CA TYR A 107 7.86 -22.88 -23.37
C TYR A 107 7.94 -23.57 -22.00
N PRO A 108 6.88 -24.30 -21.59
CA PRO A 108 6.93 -25.09 -20.37
C PRO A 108 8.08 -26.09 -20.48
N ALA A 109 8.94 -26.12 -19.45
CA ALA A 109 10.04 -27.06 -19.41
C ALA A 109 9.50 -28.49 -19.57
N ASP A 110 9.98 -29.19 -20.59
CA ASP A 110 9.57 -30.56 -20.88
C ASP A 110 9.96 -31.44 -19.67
N PRO A 111 8.99 -32.10 -18.99
CA PRO A 111 9.29 -32.90 -17.80
C PRO A 111 10.21 -34.10 -18.08
N GLY A 112 10.55 -34.36 -19.36
CA GLY A 112 11.44 -35.44 -19.79
C GLY A 112 12.94 -35.16 -19.70
N ASN A 113 13.38 -33.96 -19.32
CA ASN A 113 14.82 -33.59 -19.37
C ASN A 113 15.48 -33.39 -17.99
N GLN A 114 15.08 -34.20 -17.00
CA GLN A 114 15.95 -34.46 -15.84
C GLN A 114 17.01 -35.47 -16.28
N THR A 115 18.08 -34.99 -16.90
CA THR A 115 19.29 -35.77 -17.12
C THR A 115 19.82 -36.24 -15.78
N THR A 116 19.58 -37.51 -15.49
CA THR A 116 20.25 -38.27 -14.43
C THR A 116 21.75 -38.30 -14.76
N SER A 117 22.52 -37.35 -14.26
CA SER A 117 23.98 -37.47 -14.16
C SER A 117 24.33 -38.37 -12.98
N SER A 118 23.92 -39.64 -13.09
CA SER A 118 24.45 -40.75 -12.30
C SER A 118 25.82 -41.09 -12.88
N ASN A 119 26.84 -40.31 -12.54
CA ASN A 119 28.21 -40.65 -12.90
C ASN A 119 28.68 -41.78 -11.96
N SER A 120 28.46 -43.01 -12.39
CA SER A 120 28.97 -44.23 -11.79
C SER A 120 30.49 -44.26 -11.93
N ASN A 121 31.19 -44.18 -10.80
CA ASN A 121 32.57 -44.66 -10.67
C ASN A 121 32.58 -46.18 -10.89
N SER A 122 33.29 -46.64 -11.92
CA SER A 122 33.89 -47.98 -12.03
C SER A 122 34.98 -47.96 -13.10
#